data_AF-A0A2P4NSG7-F1
#
_entry.id   AF-A0A2P4NSG7-F1
#
_cell.length_a   1.000
_cell.length_b   1.000
_cell.length_c   1.000
_cell.angle_alpha   90.00
_cell.angle_beta   90.00
_cell.angle_gamma   90.00
#
_symmetry.space_group_name_H-M   'P 1'
#
loop_
_entity.id
_entity.type
_entity.pdbx_description
1 polymer ?
#
loop_
_entity_poly.entity_id
_entity_poly.type
_entity_poly.pdbx_seq_one_letter_code
_entity_poly.pdbx_strand_id
1 'polypeptide(L)'
;MERSDVYNKYFCKYPVIFLSLKGNNENLEKALLVGVSRVAKSGYLSELNNLKVFPMHHEVFANYFGFTENEIFMLLQHNGKENQLDDVRQWYNGYRAENSLNLYNLWSINSFINEGNLKAHWIDTGDTKTIKDLLWNSTEDFKNNTSMLLKGYAINVRIMEDMDYNMLAQKSNIDNVLWTLLYYAGYLTKDKNDNLCIPNMEVSTE
;
A
#
# COMPACT_ATOMS: atom_id res chain seq x y z
N MET A 1 10.57 -32.38 -7.50
CA MET A 1 11.26 -31.08 -7.73
C MET A 1 10.17 -30.03 -7.93
N GLU A 2 10.38 -28.76 -7.57
CA GLU A 2 9.43 -27.63 -7.76
C GLU A 2 8.33 -27.38 -6.70
N ARG A 3 8.69 -27.38 -5.41
CA ARG A 3 7.98 -26.55 -4.40
C ARG A 3 8.92 -25.67 -3.58
N SER A 4 10.17 -26.09 -3.39
CA SER A 4 11.21 -25.28 -2.73
C SER A 4 11.69 -24.10 -3.56
N ASP A 5 11.60 -24.20 -4.90
CA ASP A 5 12.38 -23.32 -5.77
C ASP A 5 11.74 -21.94 -5.94
N VAL A 6 10.42 -21.83 -5.88
CA VAL A 6 9.71 -20.52 -5.91
C VAL A 6 9.88 -19.78 -4.58
N TYR A 7 9.80 -20.50 -3.45
CA TYR A 7 10.00 -19.94 -2.11
C TYR A 7 11.44 -19.43 -1.93
N ASN A 8 12.43 -20.22 -2.33
CA ASN A 8 13.84 -19.82 -2.25
C ASN A 8 14.22 -18.73 -3.27
N LYS A 9 13.59 -18.69 -4.45
CA LYS A 9 13.92 -17.71 -5.50
C LYS A 9 13.40 -16.30 -5.21
N TYR A 10 12.28 -16.16 -4.53
CA TYR A 10 11.65 -14.85 -4.28
C TYR A 10 11.60 -14.42 -2.81
N PHE A 11 11.58 -15.35 -1.85
CA PHE A 11 11.29 -15.04 -0.44
C PHE A 11 12.44 -15.28 0.54
N CYS A 12 13.51 -15.99 0.14
CA CYS A 12 14.66 -16.29 1.02
C CYS A 12 15.53 -15.08 1.42
N LYS A 13 15.22 -13.85 0.99
CA LYS A 13 16.02 -12.67 1.37
C LYS A 13 15.66 -12.11 2.74
N TYR A 14 14.43 -12.29 3.22
CA TYR A 14 13.99 -11.69 4.50
C TYR A 14 14.49 -12.45 5.75
N PRO A 15 14.43 -13.79 5.83
CA PRO A 15 14.92 -14.51 7.01
C PRO A 15 16.42 -14.28 7.24
N VAL A 16 17.20 -14.20 6.16
CA VAL A 16 18.65 -13.96 6.19
C VAL A 16 18.98 -12.58 6.74
N ILE A 17 18.23 -11.54 6.36
CA ILE A 17 18.42 -10.18 6.89
C ILE A 17 18.15 -10.17 8.40
N PHE A 18 17.01 -10.70 8.85
CA PHE A 18 16.65 -10.65 10.26
C PHE A 18 17.55 -11.49 11.17
N LEU A 19 17.97 -12.68 10.73
CA LEU A 19 18.92 -13.52 11.47
C LEU A 19 20.30 -12.86 11.58
N SER A 20 20.75 -12.17 10.51
CA SER A 20 22.01 -11.43 10.52
C SER A 20 21.98 -10.22 11.47
N LEU A 21 20.82 -9.56 11.61
CA LEU A 21 20.64 -8.45 12.55
C LEU A 21 20.68 -8.93 14.00
N LYS A 22 19.98 -10.03 14.33
CA LYS A 22 19.88 -10.54 15.70
C LYS A 22 21.20 -11.05 16.28
N GLY A 23 22.13 -11.49 15.44
CA GLY A 23 23.44 -11.97 15.87
C GLY A 23 24.45 -10.87 16.24
N ASN A 24 24.16 -9.60 15.94
CA ASN A 24 25.14 -8.51 16.01
C ASN A 24 24.88 -7.53 17.16
N ASN A 25 24.69 -8.06 18.38
CA ASN A 25 24.36 -7.25 19.57
C ASN A 25 25.47 -6.26 19.97
N GLU A 26 26.71 -6.47 19.54
CA GLU A 26 27.83 -5.56 19.82
C GLU A 26 27.77 -4.27 18.97
N ASN A 27 27.18 -4.32 17.77
CA ASN A 27 27.19 -3.19 16.83
C ASN A 27 25.80 -2.69 16.42
N LEU A 28 24.72 -3.37 16.83
CA LEU A 28 23.36 -3.04 16.43
C LEU A 28 22.44 -2.89 17.65
N GLU A 29 22.08 -1.65 17.97
CA GLU A 29 21.09 -1.36 19.01
C GLU A 29 19.65 -1.48 18.46
N LYS A 30 19.40 -0.93 17.24
CA LYS A 30 18.07 -0.87 16.59
C LYS A 30 18.21 -0.94 15.07
N ALA A 31 17.20 -1.46 14.39
CA ALA A 31 17.07 -1.45 12.94
C ALA A 31 15.67 -0.95 12.53
N LEU A 32 15.59 -0.14 11.47
CA LEU A 32 14.34 0.27 10.85
C LEU A 32 14.23 -0.39 9.47
N LEU A 33 13.11 -1.04 9.22
CA LEU A 33 12.78 -1.62 7.92
C LEU A 33 11.52 -0.94 7.40
N VAL A 34 11.59 -0.41 6.18
CA VAL A 34 10.48 0.26 5.49
C VAL A 34 10.26 -0.44 4.16
N GLY A 35 9.00 -0.64 3.79
CA GLY A 35 8.62 -1.27 2.54
C GLY A 35 7.12 -1.13 2.30
N VAL A 36 6.70 -1.47 1.09
CA VAL A 36 5.29 -1.38 0.66
C VAL A 36 4.43 -2.42 1.36
N SER A 37 4.98 -3.62 1.59
CA SER A 37 4.28 -4.71 2.27
C SER A 37 4.63 -4.81 3.76
N ARG A 38 3.63 -5.15 4.57
CA ARG A 38 3.81 -5.41 5.99
C ARG A 38 4.68 -6.65 6.21
N VAL A 39 5.61 -6.59 7.14
CA VAL A 39 6.36 -7.77 7.60
C VAL A 39 5.45 -8.64 8.45
N ALA A 40 5.23 -9.88 8.00
CA ALA A 40 4.49 -10.88 8.73
C ALA A 40 5.21 -11.25 10.03
N LYS A 41 4.48 -11.27 11.14
CA LYS A 41 4.93 -11.99 12.34
C LYS A 41 4.66 -13.48 12.09
N SER A 42 5.61 -14.21 11.50
CA SER A 42 5.43 -15.65 11.31
C SER A 42 5.25 -16.33 12.67
N GLY A 43 4.14 -17.07 12.80
CA GLY A 43 3.83 -17.80 14.01
C GLY A 43 4.81 -18.94 14.28
N TYR A 44 5.00 -19.23 15.57
CA TYR A 44 5.72 -20.35 16.18
C TYR A 44 7.21 -20.21 16.52
N LEU A 45 8.03 -19.50 15.74
CA LEU A 45 9.44 -19.28 16.11
C LEU A 45 9.64 -17.85 16.62
N SER A 46 9.87 -17.74 17.93
CA SER A 46 10.17 -16.54 18.72
C SER A 46 11.49 -15.85 18.34
N GLU A 47 11.91 -15.96 17.08
CA GLU A 47 13.19 -15.45 16.64
C GLU A 47 13.23 -13.92 16.60
N LEU A 48 12.08 -13.21 16.47
CA LEU A 48 12.01 -11.74 16.52
C LEU A 48 10.94 -11.28 17.51
N ASN A 49 11.23 -11.37 18.81
CA ASN A 49 10.28 -11.04 19.88
C ASN A 49 10.08 -9.53 20.15
N ASN A 50 10.91 -8.65 19.58
CA ASN A 50 10.85 -7.20 19.76
C ASN A 50 10.36 -6.42 18.52
N LEU A 51 9.69 -7.09 17.58
CA LEU A 51 9.23 -6.46 16.35
C LEU A 51 8.00 -5.58 16.58
N LYS A 52 8.17 -4.26 16.42
CA LYS A 52 7.07 -3.29 16.28
C LYS A 52 6.83 -3.02 14.79
N VAL A 53 5.59 -3.18 14.36
CA VAL A 53 5.19 -2.99 12.97
C VAL A 53 4.15 -1.89 12.91
N PHE A 54 4.44 -0.85 12.14
CA PHE A 54 3.55 0.29 11.94
C PHE A 54 3.12 0.32 10.47
N PRO A 55 1.82 0.21 10.17
CA PRO A 55 1.36 0.43 8.81
C PRO A 55 1.48 1.92 8.43
N MET A 56 1.53 2.22 7.13
CA MET A 56 1.71 3.58 6.60
C MET A 56 0.67 4.59 7.14
N HIS A 57 -0.56 4.13 7.39
CA HIS A 57 -1.67 4.95 7.89
C HIS A 57 -1.63 5.19 9.40
N HIS A 58 -0.70 4.57 10.14
CA HIS A 58 -0.62 4.70 11.59
C HIS A 58 -0.18 6.11 12.00
N GLU A 59 -0.81 6.68 13.03
CA GLU A 59 -0.65 8.08 13.43
C GLU A 59 0.82 8.53 13.63
N VAL A 60 1.66 7.66 14.18
CA VAL A 60 3.09 7.91 14.43
C VAL A 60 3.85 8.25 13.15
N PHE A 61 3.48 7.67 12.00
CA PHE A 61 4.22 7.83 10.75
C PHE A 61 3.40 8.39 9.57
N ALA A 62 2.08 8.55 9.73
CA ALA A 62 1.18 8.99 8.66
C ALA A 62 1.69 10.25 7.92
N ASN A 63 2.16 11.25 8.66
CA ASN A 63 2.63 12.53 8.11
C ASN A 63 3.93 12.46 7.28
N TYR A 64 4.59 11.30 7.15
CA TYR A 64 5.88 11.18 6.45
C TYR A 64 5.78 10.50 5.08
N PHE A 65 4.64 9.93 4.73
CA PHE A 65 4.49 9.09 3.53
C PHE A 65 3.64 9.71 2.42
N GLY A 66 3.23 10.96 2.59
CA GLY A 66 2.50 11.73 1.59
C GLY A 66 2.51 13.21 1.94
N PHE A 67 2.10 14.04 0.98
CA PHE A 67 1.87 15.46 1.27
C PHE A 67 0.51 15.66 1.92
N THR A 68 0.44 16.60 2.85
CA THR A 68 -0.81 17.11 3.42
C THR A 68 -1.41 18.21 2.55
N GLU A 69 -2.71 18.47 2.70
CA GLU A 69 -3.40 19.58 2.01
C GLU A 69 -2.67 20.92 2.16
N ASN A 70 -2.17 21.22 3.36
CA ASN A 70 -1.44 22.45 3.64
C ASN A 70 -0.11 22.52 2.88
N GLU A 71 0.61 21.41 2.78
CA GLU A 71 1.84 21.33 1.99
C GLU A 71 1.56 21.47 0.50
N ILE A 72 0.48 20.85 0.00
CA ILE A 72 0.04 21.04 -1.39
C ILE A 72 -0.28 22.50 -1.67
N PHE A 73 -1.05 23.16 -0.80
CA PHE A 73 -1.37 24.57 -0.96
C PHE A 73 -0.11 25.45 -1.04
N MET A 74 0.86 25.23 -0.14
CA MET A 74 2.13 25.96 -0.16
C MET A 74 2.95 25.67 -1.42
N LEU A 75 3.02 24.41 -1.86
CA LEU A 75 3.72 24.01 -3.08
C LEU A 75 3.10 24.65 -4.31
N LEU A 76 1.77 24.65 -4.43
CA LEU A 76 1.07 25.29 -5.54
C LEU A 76 1.29 26.79 -5.56
N GLN A 77 1.20 27.46 -4.41
CA GLN A 77 1.46 28.89 -4.30
C GLN A 77 2.90 29.24 -4.71
N HIS A 78 3.88 28.45 -4.26
CA HIS A 78 5.29 28.68 -4.62
C HIS A 78 5.56 28.53 -6.12
N ASN A 79 4.74 27.73 -6.82
CA ASN A 79 4.84 27.50 -8.26
C ASN A 79 3.85 28.33 -9.10
N GLY A 80 3.09 29.26 -8.48
CA GLY A 80 2.09 30.09 -9.18
C GLY A 80 0.92 29.30 -9.77
N LYS A 81 0.52 28.20 -9.11
CA LYS A 81 -0.55 27.28 -9.52
C LYS A 81 -1.66 27.17 -8.47
N GLU A 82 -1.80 28.13 -7.56
CA GLU A 82 -2.77 28.11 -6.45
C GLU A 82 -4.22 27.97 -6.91
N ASN A 83 -4.54 28.42 -8.13
CA ASN A 83 -5.86 28.28 -8.74
C ASN A 83 -6.22 26.84 -9.15
N GLN A 84 -5.25 25.91 -9.14
CA GLN A 84 -5.45 24.50 -9.50
C GLN A 84 -5.64 23.59 -8.28
N LEU A 85 -5.73 24.16 -7.06
CA LEU A 85 -5.84 23.36 -5.83
C LEU A 85 -7.02 22.38 -5.87
N ASP A 86 -8.20 22.82 -6.32
CA ASP A 86 -9.39 21.97 -6.37
C ASP A 86 -9.23 20.82 -7.39
N ASP A 87 -8.60 21.09 -8.53
CA ASP A 87 -8.32 20.07 -9.53
C ASP A 87 -7.28 19.05 -9.04
N VAL A 88 -6.20 19.52 -8.41
CA VAL A 88 -5.17 18.69 -7.76
C VAL A 88 -5.80 17.84 -6.66
N ARG A 89 -6.73 18.40 -5.88
CA ARG A 89 -7.47 17.68 -4.85
C ARG A 89 -8.28 16.54 -5.47
N GLN A 90 -9.01 16.80 -6.54
CA GLN A 90 -9.81 15.78 -7.21
C GLN A 90 -8.95 14.65 -7.82
N TRP A 91 -7.79 14.99 -8.38
CA TRP A 91 -6.92 14.02 -9.02
C TRP A 91 -6.13 13.16 -8.05
N TYR A 92 -5.57 13.77 -6.99
CA TYR A 92 -4.49 13.16 -6.23
C TYR A 92 -4.77 12.99 -4.73
N ASN A 93 -5.81 13.62 -4.17
CA ASN A 93 -6.18 13.45 -2.76
C ASN A 93 -7.02 12.19 -2.56
N GLY A 94 -6.74 11.40 -1.53
CA GLY A 94 -7.61 10.27 -1.19
C GLY A 94 -7.06 9.27 -0.18
N TYR A 95 -5.76 9.32 0.13
CA TYR A 95 -5.15 8.38 1.06
C TYR A 95 -5.45 8.78 2.49
N ARG A 96 -6.37 8.06 3.14
CA ARG A 96 -6.78 8.36 4.51
C ARG A 96 -5.85 7.65 5.48
N ALA A 97 -5.21 8.43 6.33
CA ALA A 97 -4.50 7.94 7.49
C ALA A 97 -5.34 8.11 8.76
N GLU A 98 -4.81 7.60 9.88
CA GLU A 98 -5.40 7.83 11.20
C GLU A 98 -5.51 9.33 11.52
N ASN A 99 -6.36 9.66 12.50
CA ASN A 99 -6.65 11.04 12.89
C ASN A 99 -7.27 11.91 11.77
N SER A 100 -7.93 11.26 10.80
CA SER A 100 -8.61 11.92 9.66
C SER A 100 -7.66 12.76 8.79
N LEU A 101 -6.39 12.41 8.77
CA LEU A 101 -5.42 12.99 7.86
C LEU A 101 -5.63 12.41 6.46
N ASN A 102 -5.74 13.28 5.47
CA ASN A 102 -5.73 12.87 4.07
C ASN A 102 -4.39 13.26 3.43
N LEU A 103 -3.85 12.33 2.67
CA LEU A 103 -2.54 12.42 2.08
C LEU A 103 -2.62 12.34 0.56
N TYR A 104 -1.66 13.01 -0.06
CA TYR A 104 -1.40 13.00 -1.49
C TYR A 104 -0.15 12.18 -1.79
N ASN A 105 -0.17 11.44 -2.90
CA ASN A 105 1.00 10.69 -3.35
C ASN A 105 2.15 11.65 -3.74
N LEU A 106 3.34 11.44 -3.15
CA LEU A 106 4.51 12.30 -3.36
C LEU A 106 4.94 12.35 -4.85
N TRP A 107 4.93 11.21 -5.52
CA TRP A 107 5.35 11.10 -6.93
C TRP A 107 4.36 11.82 -7.84
N SER A 108 3.06 11.57 -7.68
CA SER A 108 2.04 12.20 -8.51
C SER A 108 2.06 13.72 -8.42
N ILE A 109 2.25 14.26 -7.21
CA ILE A 109 2.36 15.71 -6.99
C ILE A 109 3.64 16.27 -7.59
N ASN A 110 4.79 15.64 -7.38
CA ASN A 110 6.05 16.11 -7.97
C ASN A 110 5.98 16.12 -9.51
N SER A 111 5.40 15.08 -10.10
CA SER A 111 5.21 14.99 -11.55
C SER A 111 4.25 16.05 -12.06
N PHE A 112 3.13 16.31 -11.37
CA PHE A 112 2.22 17.41 -11.71
C PHE A 112 2.90 18.78 -11.62
N ILE A 113 3.68 19.04 -10.57
CA ILE A 113 4.39 20.32 -10.42
C ILE A 113 5.36 20.53 -11.58
N ASN A 114 6.14 19.49 -11.92
CA ASN A 114 7.15 19.51 -12.98
C ASN A 114 6.54 19.62 -14.39
N GLU A 115 5.52 18.83 -14.71
CA GLU A 115 4.94 18.76 -16.04
C GLU A 115 3.77 19.73 -16.27
N GLY A 116 3.09 20.14 -15.21
CA GLY A 116 1.92 21.03 -15.27
C GLY A 116 0.66 20.42 -15.89
N ASN A 117 0.58 19.09 -15.97
CA ASN A 117 -0.58 18.39 -16.49
C ASN A 117 -1.20 17.46 -15.42
N LEU A 118 -2.53 17.46 -15.39
CA LEU A 118 -3.31 16.53 -14.56
C LEU A 118 -3.50 15.24 -15.35
N LYS A 119 -2.81 14.19 -14.93
CA LYS A 119 -2.88 12.84 -15.51
C LYS A 119 -2.46 11.80 -14.47
N ALA A 120 -2.65 10.53 -14.80
CA ALA A 120 -2.08 9.44 -14.04
C ALA A 120 -0.54 9.45 -14.20
N HIS A 121 0.14 9.70 -13.09
CA HIS A 121 1.60 9.73 -12.98
C HIS A 121 2.12 8.52 -12.23
N TRP A 122 1.28 7.89 -11.40
CA TRP A 122 1.56 6.65 -10.67
C TRP A 122 1.56 5.40 -11.57
N ILE A 123 2.29 5.46 -12.68
CA ILE A 123 2.36 4.35 -13.64
C ILE A 123 3.10 3.16 -13.01
N ASP A 124 2.42 2.02 -12.96
CA ASP A 124 2.96 0.78 -12.40
C ASP A 124 4.26 0.35 -13.10
N THR A 125 5.38 0.44 -12.38
CA THR A 125 6.70 -0.03 -12.82
C THR A 125 6.99 -1.46 -12.32
N GLY A 126 6.04 -2.08 -11.62
CA GLY A 126 6.16 -3.42 -11.07
C GLY A 126 5.79 -4.53 -12.06
N ASP A 127 6.39 -5.71 -11.87
CA ASP A 127 5.95 -6.93 -12.56
C ASP A 127 4.56 -7.34 -12.04
N THR A 128 3.52 -6.92 -12.78
CA THR A 128 2.10 -7.20 -12.45
C THR A 128 1.69 -8.65 -12.62
N LYS A 129 2.60 -9.55 -13.04
CA LYS A 129 2.27 -10.94 -13.33
C LYS A 129 1.61 -11.65 -12.14
N THR A 130 2.11 -11.44 -10.93
CA THR A 130 1.54 -12.08 -9.73
C THR A 130 0.14 -11.57 -9.42
N ILE A 131 -0.11 -10.26 -9.50
CA ILE A 131 -1.45 -9.69 -9.28
C ILE A 131 -2.41 -10.19 -10.35
N LYS A 132 -1.97 -10.22 -11.62
CA LYS A 132 -2.73 -10.79 -12.73
C LYS A 132 -3.10 -12.25 -12.45
N ASP A 133 -2.12 -13.11 -12.16
CA ASP A 133 -2.39 -14.53 -11.88
C ASP A 133 -3.39 -14.71 -10.71
N LEU A 134 -3.32 -13.86 -9.67
CA LEU A 134 -4.27 -13.87 -8.56
C LEU A 134 -5.68 -13.41 -9.00
N LEU A 135 -5.79 -12.35 -9.80
CA LEU A 135 -7.05 -11.83 -10.33
C LEU A 135 -7.78 -12.87 -11.21
N TRP A 136 -7.06 -13.64 -12.02
CA TRP A 136 -7.66 -14.68 -12.86
C TRP A 136 -8.27 -15.82 -12.03
N ASN A 137 -7.76 -16.03 -10.82
CA ASN A 137 -8.23 -17.06 -9.89
C ASN A 137 -9.17 -16.50 -8.81
N SER A 138 -9.54 -15.21 -8.86
CA SER A 138 -10.41 -14.59 -7.87
C SER A 138 -11.83 -15.15 -7.92
N THR A 139 -12.55 -15.04 -6.81
CA THR A 139 -13.96 -15.48 -6.77
C THR A 139 -14.88 -14.52 -7.54
N GLU A 140 -16.13 -14.93 -7.73
CA GLU A 140 -17.16 -14.06 -8.29
C GLU A 140 -17.49 -12.88 -7.34
N ASP A 141 -17.43 -13.10 -6.04
CA ASP A 141 -17.65 -12.04 -5.03
C ASP A 141 -16.58 -10.94 -5.14
N PHE A 142 -15.32 -11.33 -5.36
CA PHE A 142 -14.24 -10.39 -5.62
C PHE A 142 -14.52 -9.52 -6.86
N LYS A 143 -14.96 -10.14 -7.96
CA LYS A 143 -15.28 -9.43 -9.20
C LYS A 143 -16.46 -8.47 -9.02
N ASN A 144 -17.50 -8.89 -8.32
CA ASN A 144 -18.67 -8.06 -8.01
C ASN A 144 -18.26 -6.84 -7.17
N ASN A 145 -17.47 -7.04 -6.12
CA ASN A 145 -16.95 -5.96 -5.29
C ASN A 145 -16.02 -5.02 -6.07
N THR A 146 -15.18 -5.56 -6.97
CA THR A 146 -14.35 -4.77 -7.87
C THR A 146 -15.21 -3.90 -8.79
N SER A 147 -16.30 -4.44 -9.33
CA SER A 147 -17.26 -3.66 -10.14
C SER A 147 -17.92 -2.54 -9.33
N MET A 148 -18.21 -2.75 -8.04
CA MET A 148 -18.72 -1.71 -7.16
C MET A 148 -17.68 -0.59 -6.95
N LEU A 149 -16.43 -0.94 -6.69
CA LEU A 149 -15.32 0.00 -6.56
C LEU A 149 -15.13 0.86 -7.81
N LEU A 150 -15.12 0.24 -8.99
CA LEU A 150 -14.97 0.94 -10.28
C LEU A 150 -16.15 1.88 -10.60
N LYS A 151 -17.32 1.68 -9.98
CA LYS A 151 -18.47 2.58 -10.06
C LYS A 151 -18.45 3.69 -8.99
N GLY A 152 -17.40 3.76 -8.19
CA GLY A 152 -17.23 4.74 -7.11
C GLY A 152 -17.90 4.37 -5.78
N TYR A 153 -18.39 3.14 -5.63
CA TYR A 153 -18.94 2.68 -4.35
C TYR A 153 -17.83 2.14 -3.43
N ALA A 154 -18.04 2.24 -2.12
CA ALA A 154 -17.19 1.60 -1.13
C ALA A 154 -17.66 0.17 -0.84
N ILE A 155 -16.75 -0.71 -0.44
CA ILE A 155 -17.02 -2.11 -0.08
C ILE A 155 -16.60 -2.39 1.36
N ASN A 156 -17.39 -3.20 2.07
CA ASN A 156 -17.05 -3.66 3.41
C ASN A 156 -16.34 -5.01 3.34
N VAL A 157 -15.02 -4.96 3.25
CA VAL A 157 -14.15 -6.15 3.27
C VAL A 157 -13.02 -5.92 4.25
N ARG A 158 -12.56 -7.00 4.89
CA ARG A 158 -11.54 -6.91 5.94
C ARG A 158 -10.14 -6.95 5.33
N ILE A 159 -9.32 -5.94 5.65
CA ILE A 159 -7.88 -5.99 5.42
C ILE A 159 -7.21 -6.86 6.48
N MET A 160 -6.32 -7.75 6.05
CA MET A 160 -5.57 -8.59 6.96
C MET A 160 -4.49 -7.78 7.66
N GLU A 161 -4.47 -7.84 8.99
CA GLU A 161 -3.41 -7.26 9.78
C GLU A 161 -2.13 -8.11 9.63
N ASP A 162 -2.19 -9.40 9.94
CA ASP A 162 -1.04 -10.29 9.79
C ASP A 162 -1.22 -11.16 8.53
N MET A 163 -0.51 -10.80 7.45
CA MET A 163 -0.48 -11.60 6.23
C MET A 163 0.65 -12.61 6.32
N ASP A 164 0.36 -13.89 6.53
CA ASP A 164 1.32 -14.95 6.23
C ASP A 164 1.29 -15.22 4.72
N TYR A 165 2.38 -14.93 4.00
CA TYR A 165 2.48 -15.18 2.57
C TYR A 165 2.27 -16.65 2.19
N ASN A 166 2.42 -17.60 3.11
CA ASN A 166 2.04 -19.01 2.89
C ASN A 166 0.54 -19.17 2.62
N MET A 167 -0.29 -18.20 3.01
CA MET A 167 -1.73 -18.18 2.73
C MET A 167 -2.03 -17.95 1.25
N LEU A 168 -1.08 -17.43 0.44
CA LEU A 168 -1.22 -17.37 -1.02
C LEU A 168 -1.39 -18.75 -1.65
N ALA A 169 -0.89 -19.81 -1.01
CA ALA A 169 -1.07 -21.19 -1.47
C ALA A 169 -2.44 -21.78 -1.11
N GLN A 170 -3.22 -21.11 -0.25
CA GLN A 170 -4.55 -21.56 0.19
C GLN A 170 -5.65 -20.82 -0.58
N LYS A 171 -6.28 -21.52 -1.53
CA LYS A 171 -7.35 -20.95 -2.38
C LYS A 171 -8.50 -20.32 -1.60
N SER A 172 -8.79 -20.78 -0.39
CA SER A 172 -9.91 -20.28 0.43
C SER A 172 -9.74 -18.83 0.92
N ASN A 173 -8.54 -18.25 0.83
CA ASN A 173 -8.25 -16.91 1.33
C ASN A 173 -7.75 -15.94 0.25
N ILE A 174 -7.83 -16.32 -1.03
CA ILE A 174 -7.24 -15.57 -2.15
C ILE A 174 -7.73 -14.12 -2.21
N ASP A 175 -9.03 -13.89 -2.01
CA ASP A 175 -9.63 -12.56 -2.11
C ASP A 175 -9.18 -11.63 -0.98
N ASN A 176 -9.12 -12.11 0.27
CA ASN A 176 -8.66 -11.31 1.40
C ASN A 176 -7.19 -10.90 1.23
N VAL A 177 -6.37 -11.81 0.69
CA VAL A 177 -4.97 -11.51 0.37
C VAL A 177 -4.89 -10.47 -0.74
N LEU A 178 -5.70 -10.62 -1.81
CA LEU A 178 -5.79 -9.64 -2.89
C LEU A 178 -6.20 -8.24 -2.39
N TRP A 179 -7.26 -8.14 -1.58
CA TRP A 179 -7.69 -6.86 -1.01
C TRP A 179 -6.60 -6.22 -0.15
N THR A 180 -5.90 -7.04 0.64
CA THR A 180 -4.79 -6.59 1.47
C THR A 180 -3.62 -6.08 0.62
N LEU A 181 -3.27 -6.80 -0.45
CA LEU A 181 -2.21 -6.38 -1.39
C LEU A 181 -2.58 -5.08 -2.11
N LEU A 182 -3.81 -4.97 -2.63
CA LEU A 182 -4.29 -3.77 -3.31
C LEU A 182 -4.30 -2.55 -2.38
N TYR A 183 -4.71 -2.73 -1.13
CA TYR A 183 -4.68 -1.68 -0.12
C TYR A 183 -3.26 -1.19 0.18
N TYR A 184 -2.32 -2.09 0.49
CA TYR A 184 -0.94 -1.70 0.79
C TYR A 184 -0.16 -1.22 -0.43
N ALA A 185 -0.54 -1.64 -1.64
CA ALA A 185 0.02 -1.12 -2.88
C ALA A 185 -0.46 0.30 -3.22
N GLY A 186 -1.53 0.79 -2.57
CA GLY A 186 -2.08 2.12 -2.82
C GLY A 186 -3.24 2.17 -3.82
N TYR A 187 -3.71 1.02 -4.32
CA TYR A 187 -4.91 1.00 -5.17
C TYR A 187 -6.20 1.27 -4.38
N LEU A 188 -6.18 1.04 -3.07
CA LEU A 188 -7.34 1.22 -2.19
C LEU A 188 -6.97 2.03 -0.95
N THR A 189 -7.95 2.75 -0.43
CA THR A 189 -7.90 3.49 0.83
C THR A 189 -9.12 3.12 1.67
N LYS A 190 -9.20 3.64 2.89
CA LYS A 190 -10.40 3.53 3.72
C LYS A 190 -11.19 4.83 3.73
N ASP A 191 -12.51 4.72 3.60
CA ASP A 191 -13.44 5.83 3.79
C ASP A 191 -13.61 6.16 5.30
N LYS A 192 -14.47 7.14 5.60
CA LYS A 192 -14.80 7.56 6.97
C LYS A 192 -15.42 6.44 7.85
N ASN A 193 -16.02 5.43 7.24
CA ASN A 193 -16.72 4.31 7.86
C ASN A 193 -15.86 3.03 7.89
N ASP A 194 -14.57 3.12 7.57
CA ASP A 194 -13.62 1.99 7.48
C ASP A 194 -13.90 1.02 6.31
N ASN A 195 -14.70 1.43 5.33
CA ASN A 195 -14.92 0.66 4.09
C ASN A 195 -13.81 0.96 3.07
N LEU A 196 -13.48 -0.02 2.23
CA LEU A 196 -12.50 0.19 1.16
C LEU A 196 -13.12 0.95 -0.01
N CYS A 197 -12.37 1.90 -0.55
CA CYS A 197 -12.71 2.63 -1.77
C CYS A 197 -11.45 2.94 -2.60
N ILE A 198 -11.66 3.31 -3.87
CA ILE A 198 -10.60 3.87 -4.71
C ILE A 198 -10.29 5.28 -4.20
N PRO A 199 -9.02 5.65 -3.98
CA PRO A 199 -8.68 6.89 -3.29
C PRO A 199 -9.02 8.14 -4.09
N ASN A 200 -8.70 8.15 -5.39
CA ASN A 200 -8.70 9.37 -6.19
C ASN A 200 -8.90 9.07 -7.67
N MET A 201 -8.99 10.12 -8.48
CA MET A 201 -9.24 9.97 -9.91
C MET A 201 -8.06 9.32 -10.64
N GLU A 202 -6.82 9.62 -10.24
CA GLU A 202 -5.62 9.00 -10.81
C GLU A 202 -5.72 7.46 -10.80
N VAL A 203 -5.96 6.86 -9.64
CA VAL A 203 -6.05 5.40 -9.51
C VAL A 203 -7.27 4.84 -10.24
N SER A 204 -8.38 5.59 -10.31
CA SER A 204 -9.58 5.14 -11.05
C SER A 204 -9.39 5.08 -12.56
N THR A 205 -8.40 5.80 -13.09
CA THR A 205 -8.14 5.91 -14.53
C THR A 205 -7.09 4.92 -15.04
N GLU A 206 -6.44 4.17 -14.14
CA GLU A 206 -5.53 3.07 -14.47
C GLU A 206 -6.25 1.75 -14.73
#